data_AF-A0A7W1C1N9-F1
#
_entry.id   AF-A0A7W1C1N9-F1
#
_cell.length_a   1.000
_cell.length_b   1.000
_cell.length_c   1.000
_cell.angle_alpha   90.00
_cell.angle_beta   90.00
_cell.angle_gamma   90.00
#
_symmetry.space_group_name_H-M   'P 1'
#
loop_
_entity.id
_entity.type
_entity.pdbx_description
1 polymer ?
#
loop_
_entity_poly.entity_id
_entity_poly.type
_entity_poly.pdbx_seq_one_letter_code
_entity_poly.pdbx_strand_id
1 'polypeptide(L)'
;MEILVSLAIVAILSAIVVPEIMGRIRESRRSALSQTLFGLTQGISEYKKATTRYPFQLSLLTRPPIANTDKDACGTFLSPTNANNWRGPYVSRQLLATGIPMGDGTIIDALERTSSTPTYLLMNVTNVDTEIALLLESELDGAVSNPSTGTIRYTTPVAGQVTLSYSIPISGC
;
A
#
# COMPACT_ATOMS: atom_id res chain seq x y z
N MET A 1 -20.58 50.21 -1.12
CA MET A 1 -19.17 49.92 -1.48
C MET A 1 -18.53 48.90 -0.55
N GLU A 2 -18.86 48.87 0.74
CA GLU A 2 -18.26 47.96 1.74
C GLU A 2 -18.50 46.45 1.47
N ILE A 3 -19.71 46.08 1.05
CA ILE A 3 -20.05 44.68 0.73
C ILE A 3 -19.33 44.18 -0.53
N LEU A 4 -19.11 45.06 -1.52
CA LEU A 4 -18.38 44.70 -2.74
C LEU A 4 -16.88 44.49 -2.47
N VAL A 5 -16.29 45.34 -1.63
CA VAL A 5 -14.88 45.23 -1.25
C VAL A 5 -14.63 43.96 -0.42
N SER A 6 -15.52 43.64 0.53
CA SER A 6 -15.40 42.41 1.31
C SER A 6 -15.56 41.15 0.46
N LEU A 7 -16.53 41.11 -0.46
CA LEU A 7 -16.67 40.00 -1.40
C LEU A 7 -15.43 39.83 -2.30
N ALA A 8 -14.85 40.92 -2.77
CA ALA A 8 -13.63 40.88 -3.58
C ALA A 8 -12.45 40.28 -2.78
N ILE A 9 -12.28 40.67 -1.52
CA ILE A 9 -11.22 40.12 -0.66
C ILE A 9 -11.44 38.63 -0.40
N VAL A 10 -12.67 38.21 -0.08
CA VAL A 10 -13.00 36.80 0.17
C VAL A 10 -12.77 35.95 -1.09
N ALA A 11 -13.12 36.46 -2.27
CA ALA A 11 -12.88 35.75 -3.53
C ALA A 11 -11.38 35.56 -3.81
N ILE A 12 -10.56 36.59 -3.58
CA ILE A 12 -9.09 36.52 -3.77
C ILE A 12 -8.46 35.56 -2.77
N LEU A 13 -8.85 35.63 -1.50
CA LEU A 13 -8.34 34.70 -0.47
C LEU A 13 -8.72 33.25 -0.80
N SER A 14 -9.97 33.02 -1.21
CA SER A 14 -10.43 31.67 -1.58
C SER A 14 -9.65 31.10 -2.76
N ALA A 15 -9.31 31.93 -3.75
CA ALA A 15 -8.54 31.52 -4.92
C ALA A 15 -7.11 31.04 -4.57
N ILE A 16 -6.51 31.55 -3.50
CA ILE A 16 -5.15 31.20 -3.06
C ILE A 16 -5.17 30.04 -2.06
N VAL A 17 -6.13 30.04 -1.13
CA VAL A 17 -6.19 29.07 -0.04
C VAL A 17 -6.59 27.68 -0.55
N VAL A 18 -7.51 27.58 -1.51
CA VAL A 18 -8.00 26.28 -2.00
C VAL A 18 -6.88 25.45 -2.65
N PRO A 19 -6.07 25.96 -3.61
CA PRO A 19 -4.98 25.19 -4.19
C PRO A 19 -3.94 24.73 -3.16
N GLU A 20 -3.59 25.59 -2.21
CA GLU A 20 -2.61 25.30 -1.16
C GLU A 20 -3.08 24.17 -0.23
N ILE A 21 -4.35 24.21 0.19
CA ILE A 21 -4.94 23.14 1.02
C ILE A 21 -4.98 21.83 0.24
N MET A 22 -5.35 21.86 -1.03
CA MET A 22 -5.39 20.65 -1.86
C MET A 22 -3.99 20.03 -1.99
N GLY A 23 -2.94 20.83 -2.17
CA GLY A 23 -1.56 20.37 -2.15
C GLY A 23 -1.18 19.66 -0.85
N ARG A 24 -1.55 20.25 0.31
CA ARG A 24 -1.30 19.65 1.63
C ARG A 24 -2.06 18.35 1.88
N ILE A 25 -3.30 18.25 1.39
CA ILE A 25 -4.09 17.02 1.49
C ILE A 25 -3.43 15.90 0.68
N ARG A 26 -2.98 16.19 -0.55
CA ARG A 26 -2.27 15.21 -1.40
C ARG A 26 -0.99 14.72 -0.73
N GLU A 27 -0.21 15.64 -0.19
CA GLU A 27 1.02 15.34 0.55
C GLU A 27 0.76 14.47 1.79
N SER A 28 -0.29 14.78 2.55
CA SER A 28 -0.70 13.98 3.72
C SER A 28 -1.13 12.56 3.32
N ARG A 29 -1.89 12.41 2.23
CA ARG A 29 -2.32 11.12 1.70
C ARG A 29 -1.14 10.27 1.21
N ARG A 30 -0.22 10.88 0.47
CA ARG A 30 1.03 10.26 0.02
C ARG A 30 1.85 9.73 1.21
N SER A 31 2.06 10.59 2.21
CA SER A 31 2.81 10.23 3.43
C SER A 31 2.13 9.10 4.21
N ALA A 32 0.80 9.13 4.36
CA ALA A 32 0.06 8.07 5.03
C ALA A 32 0.16 6.72 4.27
N LEU A 33 0.10 6.77 2.94
CA LEU A 33 0.25 5.59 2.09
C LEU A 33 1.66 5.00 2.19
N SER A 34 2.71 5.81 2.06
CA SER A 34 4.09 5.34 2.17
C SER A 34 4.40 4.74 3.55
N GLN A 35 3.98 5.40 4.64
CA GLN A 35 4.15 4.89 6.00
C GLN A 35 3.44 3.54 6.21
N THR A 36 2.25 3.38 5.66
CA THR A 36 1.52 2.11 5.77
C THR A 36 2.19 1.01 4.96
N LEU A 37 2.59 1.27 3.71
CA LEU A 37 3.30 0.29 2.89
C LEU A 37 4.58 -0.18 3.59
N PHE A 38 5.32 0.75 4.20
CA PHE A 38 6.49 0.44 4.99
C PHE A 38 6.16 -0.40 6.23
N GLY A 39 5.14 0.00 7.02
CA GLY A 39 4.72 -0.76 8.21
C GLY A 39 4.23 -2.17 7.89
N LEU A 40 3.50 -2.35 6.79
CA LEU A 40 3.09 -3.67 6.30
C LEU A 40 4.29 -4.50 5.83
N THR A 41 5.26 -3.89 5.15
CA THR A 41 6.50 -4.56 4.73
C THR A 41 7.32 -5.05 5.93
N GLN A 42 7.42 -4.24 6.98
CA GLN A 42 8.02 -4.65 8.24
C GLN A 42 7.26 -5.82 8.87
N GLY A 43 5.93 -5.73 8.95
CA GLY A 43 5.08 -6.82 9.45
C GLY A 43 5.26 -8.13 8.69
N ILE A 44 5.36 -8.06 7.36
CA ILE A 44 5.66 -9.23 6.49
C ILE A 44 7.04 -9.82 6.82
N SER A 45 8.04 -8.98 7.05
CA SER A 45 9.39 -9.42 7.42
C SER A 45 9.40 -10.15 8.77
N GLU A 46 8.72 -9.59 9.79
CA GLU A 46 8.60 -10.22 11.11
C GLU A 46 7.78 -11.52 11.06
N TYR A 47 6.69 -11.55 10.29
CA TYR A 47 5.93 -12.77 10.02
C TYR A 47 6.82 -13.86 9.41
N LYS A 48 7.65 -13.51 8.43
CA LYS A 48 8.59 -14.45 7.79
C LYS A 48 9.65 -14.94 8.78
N LYS A 49 10.21 -14.06 9.61
CA LYS A 49 11.19 -14.45 10.64
C LYS A 49 10.61 -15.47 11.62
N ALA A 50 9.36 -15.30 12.02
CA ALA A 50 8.70 -16.20 12.96
C ALA A 50 8.27 -17.52 12.29
N THR A 51 7.48 -17.44 11.21
CA THR A 51 6.82 -18.59 10.60
C THR A 51 7.66 -19.32 9.53
N THR A 52 8.83 -18.76 9.19
CA THR A 52 9.75 -19.19 8.12
C THR A 52 9.18 -19.12 6.69
N ARG A 53 7.99 -18.53 6.53
CA ARG A 53 7.26 -18.43 5.27
C ARG A 53 6.72 -17.03 5.07
N TYR A 54 6.66 -16.58 3.82
CA TYR A 54 5.97 -15.34 3.48
C TYR A 54 4.45 -15.56 3.47
N PRO A 55 3.64 -14.61 3.96
CA PRO A 55 2.20 -14.75 3.95
C PRO A 55 1.63 -14.61 2.53
N PHE A 56 0.57 -15.35 2.21
CA PHE A 56 -0.20 -15.17 0.97
C PHE A 56 -1.25 -14.04 1.10
N GLN A 57 -1.63 -13.70 2.32
CA GLN A 57 -2.64 -12.69 2.66
C GLN A 57 -2.13 -11.79 3.78
N LEU A 58 -2.41 -10.50 3.70
CA LEU A 58 -2.09 -9.53 4.74
C LEU A 58 -2.82 -9.82 6.06
N SER A 59 -4.02 -10.41 6.02
CA SER A 59 -4.80 -10.78 7.20
C SER A 59 -4.04 -11.72 8.14
N LEU A 60 -3.14 -12.56 7.62
CA LEU A 60 -2.24 -13.44 8.39
C LEU A 60 -1.24 -12.67 9.28
N LEU A 61 -1.06 -11.37 9.04
CA LEU A 61 -0.28 -10.50 9.94
C LEU A 61 -1.02 -10.19 11.24
N THR A 62 -2.34 -10.40 11.31
CA THR A 62 -3.16 -10.06 12.49
C THR A 62 -3.87 -11.25 13.11
N ARG A 63 -4.07 -12.32 12.34
CA ARG A 63 -4.61 -13.60 12.83
C ARG A 63 -3.56 -14.71 12.74
N PRO A 64 -3.60 -15.71 13.64
CA PRO A 64 -2.80 -16.91 13.47
C PRO A 64 -3.23 -17.66 12.20
N PRO A 65 -2.27 -18.23 11.44
CA PRO A 65 -2.58 -19.10 10.32
C PRO A 65 -3.18 -20.44 10.78
N ILE A 66 -4.07 -20.99 9.96
CA ILE A 66 -4.71 -22.30 10.15
C ILE A 66 -3.90 -23.32 9.34
N ALA A 67 -3.31 -24.29 10.03
CA ALA A 67 -2.52 -25.35 9.42
C ALA A 67 -3.33 -26.12 8.35
N ASN A 68 -2.66 -26.50 7.25
CA ASN A 68 -3.23 -27.20 6.10
C ASN A 68 -4.38 -26.46 5.39
N THR A 69 -4.64 -25.19 5.72
CA THR A 69 -5.70 -24.37 5.11
C THR A 69 -5.11 -23.10 4.51
N ASP A 70 -4.37 -22.34 5.31
CA ASP A 70 -3.72 -21.12 4.84
C ASP A 70 -2.46 -21.46 4.03
N LYS A 71 -2.21 -20.66 2.99
CA LYS A 71 -1.08 -20.83 2.09
C LYS A 71 0.01 -19.79 2.37
N ASP A 72 1.24 -20.15 2.04
CA ASP A 72 2.33 -19.19 1.90
C ASP A 72 2.28 -18.46 0.55
N ALA A 73 3.11 -17.43 0.39
CA ALA A 73 3.25 -16.69 -0.87
C ALA A 73 3.63 -17.56 -2.08
N CYS A 74 4.03 -18.81 -1.86
CA CYS A 74 4.43 -19.77 -2.88
C CYS A 74 3.31 -20.75 -3.22
N GLY A 75 2.14 -20.61 -2.61
CA GLY A 75 0.96 -21.45 -2.83
C GLY A 75 0.98 -22.76 -2.08
N THR A 76 1.97 -23.00 -1.20
CA THR A 76 2.07 -24.20 -0.38
C THR A 76 1.29 -24.02 0.92
N PHE A 77 0.55 -25.04 1.35
CA PHE A 77 -0.15 -25.00 2.62
C PHE A 77 0.83 -24.92 3.80
N LEU A 78 0.52 -24.06 4.77
CA LEU A 78 1.32 -23.93 5.98
C LEU A 78 1.20 -25.20 6.82
N SER A 79 2.35 -25.74 7.23
CA SER A 79 2.40 -26.90 8.12
C SER A 79 1.97 -26.52 9.55
N PRO A 80 1.59 -27.50 10.39
CA PRO A 80 1.36 -27.27 11.82
C PRO A 80 2.54 -26.59 12.52
N THR A 81 3.78 -26.91 12.11
CA THR A 81 4.99 -26.25 12.63
C THR A 81 5.03 -24.77 12.29
N ASN A 82 4.72 -24.38 11.05
CA ASN A 82 4.68 -22.97 10.67
C ASN A 82 3.60 -22.21 11.45
N ALA A 83 2.43 -22.83 11.62
CA ALA A 83 1.32 -22.22 12.34
C ALA A 83 1.62 -22.05 13.83
N ASN A 84 2.18 -23.07 14.47
CA ASN A 84 2.61 -23.01 15.87
C ASN A 84 3.77 -22.02 16.11
N ASN A 85 4.49 -21.63 15.05
CA ASN A 85 5.56 -20.65 15.12
C ASN A 85 5.06 -19.20 15.04
N TRP A 86 3.76 -18.97 14.82
CA TRP A 86 3.19 -17.64 14.90
C TRP A 86 3.30 -17.09 16.34
N ARG A 87 3.72 -15.83 16.49
CA ARG A 87 4.05 -15.23 17.80
C ARG A 87 3.16 -14.06 18.20
N GLY A 88 2.25 -13.64 17.32
CA GLY A 88 1.36 -12.53 17.61
C GLY A 88 1.05 -11.72 16.35
N PRO A 89 0.17 -10.72 16.49
CA PRO A 89 -0.03 -9.73 15.45
C PRO A 89 1.29 -9.01 15.15
N TYR A 90 1.70 -9.01 13.88
CA TYR A 90 2.91 -8.32 13.40
C TYR A 90 2.63 -6.89 12.95
N VAL A 91 1.36 -6.47 13.01
CA VAL A 91 0.91 -5.11 12.76
C VAL A 91 -0.15 -4.74 13.79
N SER A 92 -0.19 -3.47 14.18
CA SER A 92 -1.13 -2.96 15.19
C SER A 92 -2.55 -2.76 14.65
N ARG A 93 -2.69 -2.56 13.34
CA ARG A 93 -3.97 -2.36 12.68
C ARG A 93 -4.57 -3.69 12.26
N GLN A 94 -5.83 -3.95 12.59
CA GLN A 94 -6.55 -5.11 12.10
C GLN A 94 -6.68 -5.05 10.56
N LEU A 95 -6.31 -6.14 9.89
CA LEU A 95 -6.40 -6.25 8.43
C LEU A 95 -7.57 -7.18 8.09
N LEU A 96 -8.53 -6.65 7.35
CA LEU A 96 -9.73 -7.37 6.93
C LEU A 96 -9.52 -7.97 5.55
N ALA A 97 -10.14 -9.13 5.29
CA ALA A 97 -10.10 -9.77 3.98
C ALA A 97 -10.73 -8.91 2.85
N THR A 98 -11.60 -7.96 3.22
CA THR A 98 -12.19 -6.97 2.30
C THR A 98 -11.19 -5.90 1.83
N GLY A 99 -9.96 -5.95 2.31
CA GLY A 99 -8.96 -4.92 2.09
C GLY A 99 -9.02 -3.83 3.17
N ILE A 100 -8.04 -2.92 3.09
CA ILE A 100 -7.83 -1.91 4.12
C ILE A 100 -7.97 -0.53 3.49
N PRO A 101 -9.01 0.24 3.86
CA PRO A 101 -9.18 1.59 3.36
C PRO A 101 -8.03 2.47 3.87
N MET A 102 -7.46 3.18 2.93
CA MET A 102 -6.39 4.14 3.09
C MET A 102 -6.88 5.44 2.48
N GLY A 103 -6.42 6.59 2.99
CA GLY A 103 -6.97 7.89 2.61
C GLY A 103 -7.06 8.14 1.09
N ASP A 104 -6.26 7.43 0.30
CA ASP A 104 -6.25 7.50 -1.16
C ASP A 104 -6.25 6.12 -1.83
N GLY A 105 -6.96 5.14 -1.28
CA GLY A 105 -7.09 3.83 -1.93
C GLY A 105 -7.51 2.71 -1.00
N THR A 106 -7.55 1.49 -1.51
CA THR A 106 -7.83 0.29 -0.71
C THR A 106 -6.74 -0.73 -0.96
N ILE A 107 -6.00 -1.10 0.10
CA ILE A 107 -5.00 -2.15 0.03
C ILE A 107 -5.74 -3.48 -0.02
N ILE A 108 -5.51 -4.28 -1.06
CA ILE A 108 -6.09 -5.61 -1.21
C ILE A 108 -5.39 -6.58 -0.25
N ASP A 109 -6.15 -7.50 0.36
CA ASP A 109 -5.62 -8.49 1.31
C ASP A 109 -4.65 -9.48 0.64
N ALA A 110 -4.94 -9.89 -0.58
CA ALA A 110 -4.13 -10.85 -1.33
C ALA A 110 -2.77 -10.25 -1.74
N LEU A 111 -1.72 -11.02 -1.48
CA LEU A 111 -0.36 -10.73 -1.93
C LEU A 111 -0.03 -11.59 -3.15
N GLU A 112 0.51 -10.97 -4.20
CA GLU A 112 0.80 -11.65 -5.45
C GLU A 112 2.30 -11.85 -5.61
N ARG A 113 2.74 -13.10 -5.78
CA ARG A 113 4.15 -13.40 -6.04
C ARG A 113 4.44 -13.32 -7.54
N THR A 114 5.49 -12.60 -7.94
CA THR A 114 5.98 -12.65 -9.33
C THR A 114 6.80 -13.91 -9.56
N SER A 115 6.73 -14.49 -10.75
CA SER A 115 7.59 -15.61 -11.16
C SER A 115 8.94 -15.17 -11.73
N SER A 116 9.22 -13.85 -11.76
CA SER A 116 10.44 -13.25 -12.30
C SER A 116 11.65 -13.46 -11.39
N THR A 117 12.85 -13.30 -11.96
CA THR A 117 14.12 -13.12 -11.23
C THR A 117 14.62 -11.68 -11.40
N PRO A 118 14.76 -10.89 -10.32
CA PRO A 118 14.42 -11.21 -8.92
C PRO A 118 12.91 -11.39 -8.69
N THR A 119 12.58 -12.17 -7.64
CA THR A 119 11.21 -12.49 -7.23
C THR A 119 10.69 -11.45 -6.26
N TYR A 120 9.48 -10.96 -6.51
CA TYR A 120 8.82 -9.97 -5.68
C TYR A 120 7.50 -10.50 -5.12
N LEU A 121 7.12 -9.97 -3.97
CA LEU A 121 5.77 -10.04 -3.44
C LEU A 121 5.11 -8.68 -3.66
N LEU A 122 4.05 -8.65 -4.44
CA LEU A 122 3.30 -7.46 -4.80
C LEU A 122 2.15 -7.25 -3.83
N MET A 123 2.10 -6.06 -3.26
CA MET A 123 0.96 -5.57 -2.51
C MET A 123 0.18 -4.59 -3.38
N ASN A 124 -1.06 -4.93 -3.69
CA ASN A 124 -1.90 -4.16 -4.59
C ASN A 124 -2.79 -3.17 -3.81
N VAL A 125 -2.85 -1.93 -4.29
CA VAL A 125 -3.65 -0.83 -3.76
C VAL A 125 -4.51 -0.29 -4.89
N THR A 126 -5.83 -0.42 -4.78
CA THR A 126 -6.78 0.05 -5.80
C THR A 126 -7.32 1.43 -5.49
N ASN A 127 -7.80 2.14 -6.52
CA ASN A 127 -8.43 3.46 -6.42
C ASN A 127 -7.48 4.55 -5.88
N VAL A 128 -6.20 4.48 -6.27
CA VAL A 128 -5.19 5.49 -5.92
C VAL A 128 -5.24 6.64 -6.92
N ASP A 129 -5.20 7.89 -6.46
CA ASP A 129 -5.14 9.04 -7.37
C ASP A 129 -3.86 8.97 -8.22
N THR A 130 -3.98 9.22 -9.53
CA THR A 130 -2.83 9.15 -10.45
C THR A 130 -1.70 10.08 -10.03
N GLU A 131 -2.01 11.28 -9.50
CA GLU A 131 -0.99 12.21 -9.03
C GLU A 131 -0.25 11.65 -7.80
N ILE A 132 -0.96 11.00 -6.89
CA ILE A 132 -0.34 10.39 -5.69
C ILE A 132 0.54 9.21 -6.08
N ALA A 133 0.12 8.40 -7.04
CA ALA A 133 0.95 7.30 -7.56
C ALA A 133 2.23 7.81 -8.24
N LEU A 134 2.14 8.88 -9.04
CA LEU A 134 3.29 9.54 -9.65
C LEU A 134 4.24 10.12 -8.60
N LEU A 135 3.71 10.75 -7.56
CA LEU A 135 4.53 11.29 -6.47
C LEU A 135 5.23 10.16 -5.70
N LEU A 136 4.53 9.05 -5.39
CA LEU A 136 5.14 7.89 -4.73
C LEU A 136 6.21 7.22 -5.59
N GLU A 137 5.97 7.06 -6.88
CA GLU A 137 6.96 6.57 -7.83
C GLU A 137 8.20 7.48 -7.82
N SER A 138 8.00 8.80 -7.90
CA SER A 138 9.10 9.77 -7.89
C SER A 138 9.92 9.74 -6.59
N GLU A 139 9.27 9.44 -5.46
CA GLU A 139 9.89 9.34 -4.13
C GLU A 139 10.70 8.05 -3.97
N LEU A 140 10.17 6.91 -4.45
CA LEU A 140 10.73 5.59 -4.18
C LEU A 140 11.67 5.10 -5.30
N ASP A 141 11.34 5.37 -6.56
CA ASP A 141 12.07 4.91 -7.73
C ASP A 141 12.79 6.05 -8.48
N GLY A 142 12.51 7.31 -8.12
CA GLY A 142 13.20 8.49 -8.66
C GLY A 142 12.52 9.12 -9.89
N ALA A 143 13.21 10.05 -10.55
CA ALA A 143 12.61 10.97 -11.53
C ALA A 143 12.21 10.35 -12.89
N VAL A 144 12.41 9.05 -13.10
CA VAL A 144 12.02 8.37 -14.34
C VAL A 144 10.73 7.62 -14.07
N SER A 145 9.60 8.16 -14.53
CA SER A 145 8.32 7.47 -14.45
C SER A 145 8.34 6.24 -15.35
N ASN A 146 8.46 5.06 -14.74
CA ASN A 146 8.27 3.80 -15.40
C ASN A 146 7.19 2.99 -14.66
N PRO A 147 5.90 3.16 -15.02
CA PRO A 147 4.79 2.52 -14.32
C PRO A 147 4.84 0.99 -14.34
N SER A 148 5.72 0.40 -15.16
CA SER A 148 5.84 -1.05 -15.36
C SER A 148 6.99 -1.71 -14.59
N THR A 149 7.93 -0.95 -14.05
CA THR A 149 9.12 -1.49 -13.37
C THR A 149 9.50 -0.67 -12.15
N GLY A 150 10.03 -1.31 -11.12
CA GLY A 150 10.48 -0.62 -9.91
C GLY A 150 9.85 -1.18 -8.65
N THR A 151 10.04 -0.43 -7.56
CA THR A 151 9.41 -0.64 -6.25
C THR A 151 7.92 -0.35 -6.34
N ILE A 152 7.55 0.72 -7.03
CA ILE A 152 6.18 1.10 -7.35
C ILE A 152 5.92 0.75 -8.81
N ARG A 153 4.80 0.07 -9.05
CA ARG A 153 4.26 -0.15 -10.38
C ARG A 153 2.81 0.26 -10.34
N TYR A 154 2.26 0.74 -11.44
CA TYR A 154 0.82 0.98 -11.49
C TYR A 154 0.28 0.77 -12.88
N THR A 155 -0.91 0.21 -12.96
CA THR A 155 -1.69 0.19 -14.19
C THR A 155 -2.58 1.42 -14.23
N THR A 156 -3.06 1.79 -15.41
CA THR A 156 -4.04 2.88 -15.58
C THR A 156 -5.44 2.31 -15.82
N PRO A 157 -6.20 1.90 -14.78
CA PRO A 157 -7.63 1.71 -14.93
C PRO A 157 -8.34 3.04 -14.65
N VAL A 158 -8.93 3.60 -15.70
CA VAL A 158 -9.88 4.73 -15.66
C VAL A 158 -9.26 6.13 -15.41
N ALA A 159 -9.96 7.18 -15.86
CA ALA A 159 -9.49 8.56 -15.77
C ALA A 159 -9.32 9.01 -14.30
N GLY A 160 -8.05 9.26 -13.90
CA GLY A 160 -7.69 9.85 -12.61
C GLY A 160 -7.40 8.87 -11.47
N GLN A 161 -7.58 7.56 -11.66
CA GLN A 161 -7.27 6.55 -10.65
C GLN A 161 -6.39 5.43 -11.20
N VAL A 162 -5.60 4.80 -10.33
CA VAL A 162 -4.67 3.73 -10.65
C VAL A 162 -4.77 2.55 -9.67
N THR A 163 -4.36 1.38 -10.14
CA THR A 163 -4.01 0.27 -9.24
C THR A 163 -2.50 0.25 -9.09
N LEU A 164 -2.03 0.52 -7.88
CA LEU A 164 -0.63 0.57 -7.50
C LEU A 164 -0.18 -0.77 -6.91
N SER A 165 0.92 -1.32 -7.39
CA SER A 165 1.58 -2.50 -6.87
C SER A 165 2.91 -2.12 -6.23
N TYR A 166 3.03 -2.36 -4.92
CA TYR A 166 4.27 -2.18 -4.16
C TYR A 166 5.06 -3.49 -4.14
N SER A 167 6.28 -3.47 -4.65
CA SER A 167 7.14 -4.64 -4.83
C SER A 167 8.06 -4.85 -3.63
N ILE A 168 7.85 -5.94 -2.90
CA ILE A 168 8.69 -6.36 -1.78
C ILE A 168 9.66 -7.44 -2.27
N PRO A 169 10.99 -7.25 -2.21
CA PRO A 169 11.93 -8.28 -2.61
C PRO A 169 11.85 -9.47 -1.65
N ILE A 170 11.72 -10.68 -2.21
CA ILE A 170 11.66 -11.91 -1.42
C ILE A 170 12.76 -12.89 -1.80
N SER A 171 13.34 -13.54 -0.80
CA SER A 171 14.38 -14.56 -0.96
C SER A 171 13.74 -15.96 -1.03
N GLY A 172 13.13 -16.28 -2.18
CA GLY A 172 12.57 -17.62 -2.43
C GLY A 172 11.44 -18.05 -1.49
N CYS A 173 11.22 -19.37 -1.51
CA CYS A 173 10.32 -20.18 -0.68
C CYS A 173 11.20 -21.22 0.04
#